data_AF-A0A7X7QEL0-F1
#
_entry.id   AF-A0A7X7QEL0-F1
#
_cell.length_a   1.000
_cell.length_b   1.000
_cell.length_c   1.000
_cell.angle_alpha   90.00
_cell.angle_beta   90.00
_cell.angle_gamma   90.00
#
_symmetry.space_group_name_H-M   'P 1'
#
loop_
_entity.id
_entity.type
_entity.pdbx_description
1 polymer ?
#
loop_
_entity_poly.entity_id
_entity_poly.type
_entity_poly.pdbx_seq_one_letter_code
_entity_poly.pdbx_strand_id
1 'polypeptide(L)' 'MVDTQPEPVAGTTRVKRGMAEMLKGGVIMDVVTPEQAKIAEDAGAVAVMALERVPADIRAQGGVSRMSDPDM' A
#
# COMPACT_ATOMS: atom_id res chain seq x y z
N MET A 1 5.05 8.01 46.69
CA MET A 1 5.62 7.30 45.53
C MET A 1 4.45 6.83 44.68
N VAL A 2 4.13 7.55 43.62
CA VAL A 2 3.21 7.08 42.58
C VAL A 2 4.08 6.85 41.36
N ASP A 3 4.36 5.59 41.06
CA ASP A 3 5.03 5.19 39.83
C ASP A 3 4.03 5.35 38.68
N THR A 4 4.08 6.50 38.01
CA THR A 4 3.32 6.73 36.77
C THR A 4 4.01 5.96 35.66
N GLN A 5 3.52 4.75 35.35
CA GLN A 5 3.92 4.04 34.14
C GLN A 5 3.44 4.84 32.91
N PRO A 6 4.27 4.99 31.86
CA PRO A 6 3.84 5.67 30.64
C PRO A 6 2.74 4.86 29.96
N GLU A 7 1.62 5.51 29.66
CA GLU A 7 0.51 4.94 28.88
C GLU A 7 1.01 4.41 27.52
N PRO A 8 0.61 3.21 27.10
CA PRO A 8 1.05 2.63 25.83
C PRO A 8 0.55 3.46 24.65
N VAL A 9 1.48 3.99 23.86
CA VAL A 9 1.17 4.78 22.65
C VAL A 9 0.98 3.83 21.47
N ALA A 10 -0.23 3.81 20.89
CA ALA A 10 -0.53 3.01 19.71
C ALA A 10 0.14 3.60 18.44
N GLY A 11 0.58 2.72 17.54
CA GLY A 11 1.07 3.13 16.21
C GLY A 11 2.37 3.94 16.23
N THR A 12 3.30 3.64 17.14
CA THR A 12 4.61 4.31 17.21
C THR A 12 5.40 4.20 15.90
N THR A 13 6.33 5.12 15.68
CA THR A 13 7.22 5.11 14.51
C THR A 13 7.96 3.79 14.33
N ARG A 14 8.36 3.14 15.45
CA ARG A 14 9.02 1.82 15.41
C ARG A 14 8.12 0.77 14.77
N VAL A 15 6.85 0.72 15.17
CA VAL A 15 5.87 -0.24 14.63
C VAL A 15 5.62 0.02 13.14
N LYS A 16 5.40 1.28 12.75
CA LYS A 16 5.15 1.65 11.34
C LYS A 16 6.34 1.33 10.44
N ARG A 17 7.57 1.57 10.91
CA ARG A 17 8.80 1.19 10.19
C ARG A 17 8.89 -0.33 10.07
N GLY A 18 8.67 -1.07 11.17
CA GLY A 18 8.67 -2.53 11.15
C GLY A 18 7.72 -3.14 10.12
N MET A 19 6.54 -2.54 9.92
CA MET A 19 5.64 -2.98 8.84
C MET A 19 6.24 -2.80 7.45
N ALA A 20 6.90 -1.68 7.17
CA ALA A 20 7.55 -1.44 5.89
C ALA A 20 8.76 -2.38 5.66
N GLU A 21 9.45 -2.78 6.72
CA GLU A 21 10.56 -3.75 6.66
C GLU A 21 10.11 -5.12 6.13
N MET A 22 8.85 -5.52 6.36
CA MET A 22 8.30 -6.79 5.87
C MET A 22 8.20 -6.86 4.34
N LEU A 23 8.22 -5.72 3.65
CA LEU A 23 8.12 -5.63 2.19
C LEU A 23 9.48 -5.64 1.49
N LYS A 24 10.59 -5.68 2.25
CA LYS A 24 11.94 -5.61 1.68
C LYS A 24 12.27 -6.84 0.85
N GLY A 25 12.91 -6.61 -0.30
CA GLY A 25 13.32 -7.67 -1.23
C GLY A 25 12.21 -8.17 -2.15
N GLY A 26 10.99 -7.65 -2.02
CA GLY A 26 9.86 -7.98 -2.88
C GLY A 26 9.57 -6.96 -3.97
N VAL A 27 8.56 -7.26 -4.78
CA VAL A 27 8.00 -6.36 -5.79
C VAL A 27 6.59 -5.96 -5.38
N ILE A 28 6.26 -4.68 -5.55
CA ILE A 28 4.90 -4.14 -5.39
C ILE A 28 4.38 -3.82 -6.80
N MET A 29 3.20 -4.33 -7.16
CA MET A 29 2.65 -4.18 -8.51
C MET A 29 1.41 -3.28 -8.53
N ASP A 30 1.36 -2.36 -9.50
CA ASP A 30 0.18 -1.56 -9.82
C ASP A 30 -0.89 -2.44 -10.48
N VAL A 31 -2.13 -2.41 -9.98
CA VAL A 31 -3.25 -3.22 -10.49
C VAL A 31 -4.54 -2.40 -10.59
N VAL A 32 -5.32 -2.65 -11.65
CA VAL A 32 -6.60 -1.96 -11.91
C VAL A 32 -7.83 -2.86 -11.79
N THR A 33 -7.65 -4.18 -11.64
CA THR A 33 -8.75 -5.14 -11.48
C THR A 33 -8.42 -6.24 -10.46
N PRO A 34 -9.43 -6.91 -9.87
CA PRO A 34 -9.21 -8.07 -8.99
C PRO A 34 -8.49 -9.24 -9.68
N GLU A 35 -8.64 -9.38 -11.00
CA GLU A 35 -7.93 -10.42 -11.76
C GLU A 35 -6.42 -10.11 -11.85
N GLN A 36 -6.05 -8.85 -12.10
CA GLN A 36 -4.65 -8.45 -12.09
C GLN A 36 -4.03 -8.60 -10.69
N ALA A 37 -4.79 -8.34 -9.63
CA ALA A 37 -4.33 -8.57 -8.26
C ALA A 37 -3.96 -10.04 -8.02
N LYS A 38 -4.79 -10.98 -8.50
CA LYS A 38 -4.49 -12.43 -8.42
C LYS A 38 -3.26 -12.81 -9.23
N ILE A 39 -3.13 -12.28 -10.45
CA ILE A 39 -1.95 -12.53 -11.30
C ILE A 39 -0.68 -12.00 -10.62
N ALA A 40 -0.74 -10.82 -9.97
CA ALA A 40 0.38 -10.25 -9.25
C ALA A 40 0.79 -11.11 -8.03
N GLU A 41 -0.20 -11.60 -7.27
CA GLU A 41 0.03 -12.53 -6.15
C GLU A 41 0.69 -13.83 -6.63
N ASP A 42 0.15 -14.46 -7.68
CA ASP A 42 0.68 -15.68 -8.28
C ASP A 42 2.11 -15.49 -8.85
N ALA A 43 2.42 -14.29 -9.34
CA ALA A 43 3.75 -13.92 -9.82
C ALA A 43 4.76 -13.64 -8.69
N GLY A 44 4.33 -13.67 -7.43
CA GLY A 44 5.18 -13.46 -6.25
C GLY A 44 5.34 -12.00 -5.81
N ALA A 45 4.39 -11.12 -6.14
CA ALA A 45 4.35 -9.78 -5.57
C ALA A 45 4.13 -9.84 -4.05
N VAL A 46 4.86 -9.02 -3.29
CA VAL A 46 4.71 -8.96 -1.81
C VAL A 46 3.57 -8.04 -1.37
N ALA A 47 3.11 -7.17 -2.28
CA ALA A 47 1.94 -6.32 -2.12
C ALA A 47 1.46 -5.84 -3.50
N VAL A 48 0.24 -5.28 -3.53
CA VAL A 48 -0.33 -4.62 -4.72
C VAL A 48 -0.70 -3.17 -4.41
N MET A 49 -0.66 -2.32 -5.44
CA MET A 49 -1.14 -0.95 -5.41
C MET A 49 -2.40 -0.84 -6.27
N ALA A 50 -3.56 -0.73 -5.62
CA ALA A 50 -4.86 -0.61 -6.29
C ALA A 50 -5.08 0.82 -6.81
N LEU A 51 -5.47 0.92 -8.07
CA LEU A 51 -5.68 2.20 -8.76
C LEU A 51 -6.64 2.02 -9.94
N GLU A 52 -7.40 3.06 -10.28
CA GLU A 52 -8.33 3.03 -11.43
C GLU A 52 -7.63 3.15 -12.79
N ARG A 53 -6.44 3.78 -12.82
CA ARG A 53 -5.69 4.04 -14.06
C ARG A 53 -4.20 3.96 -13.80
N VAL A 54 -3.50 3.16 -14.61
CA VAL A 54 -2.05 3.02 -14.50
C VAL A 54 -1.32 4.33 -14.82
N PRO A 55 -0.09 4.54 -14.31
CA PRO A 55 0.67 5.76 -14.56
C PRO A 55 0.94 6.06 -16.04
N ALA A 56 0.96 5.03 -16.91
CA ALA A 56 1.07 5.22 -18.35
C ALA A 56 -0.17 5.92 -18.92
N ASP A 57 -1.37 5.48 -18.52
CA ASP A 57 -2.64 6.04 -18.98
C ASP A 57 -2.86 7.45 -18.45
N ILE A 58 -2.51 7.71 -17.18
CA ILE A 58 -2.57 9.05 -16.59
C ILE A 58 -1.72 10.04 -17.41
N ARG A 59 -0.52 9.64 -17.82
CA ARG A 59 0.37 10.49 -18.64
C ARG A 59 -0.17 10.71 -20.04
N ALA A 60 -0.74 9.68 -20.66
CA ALA A 60 -1.26 9.76 -22.02
C ALA A 60 -2.55 10.60 -22.13
N GLN A 61 -3.46 10.45 -21.18
CA GLN A 61 -4.78 11.10 -21.20
C GLN A 61 -4.77 12.49 -20.55
N GLY A 62 -3.84 12.75 -19.63
CA GLY A 62 -3.80 13.97 -18.84
C GLY A 62 -5.00 14.09 -17.88
N GLY A 63 -5.29 15.34 -17.48
CA GLY A 63 -6.36 15.65 -16.53
C GLY A 63 -5.95 15.52 -15.06
N VAL A 64 -6.93 15.62 -14.16
CA VAL A 64 -6.71 15.54 -12.71
C VAL A 64 -6.81 14.08 -12.26
N SER A 65 -5.75 13.55 -11.65
CA SER A 65 -5.77 12.24 -11.00
C SER A 65 -6.04 12.40 -9.50
N ARG A 66 -6.92 11.56 -8.96
CA ARG A 66 -7.34 11.57 -7.55
C ARG A 66 -7.10 10.20 -6.92
N MET A 67 -7.42 10.08 -5.63
CA MET A 67 -7.56 8.78 -4.96
C MET A 67 -8.65 7.97 -5.67
N SER A 68 -8.42 6.66 -5.81
CA SER A 68 -9.40 5.74 -6.36
C SER A 68 -10.58 5.52 -5.42
N ASP A 69 -11.71 5.11 -6.00
CA ASP A 69 -12.91 4.77 -5.25
C ASP A 69 -12.63 3.63 -4.23
N PRO A 70 -13.04 3.76 -2.95
CA PRO A 70 -12.89 2.69 -1.97
C PRO A 70 -13.58 1.37 -2.33
N ASP A 71 -14.60 1.38 -3.20
CA ASP A 71 -15.40 0.21 -3.56
C ASP A 71 -14.86 -0.53 -4.81
N MET A 72 -13.70 -0.14 -5.33
CA MET A 72 -13.07 -0.73 -6.54
C MET A 72 -12.53 -2.15 -6.36
#